data_AF-A0A7S0FXZ2-F1
#
_entry.id   AF-A0A7S0FXZ2-F1
#
_cell.length_a   1.000
_cell.length_b   1.000
_cell.length_c   1.000
_cell.angle_alpha   90.00
_cell.angle_beta   90.00
_cell.angle_gamma   90.00
#
_symmetry.space_group_name_H-M   'P 1'
#
loop_
_entity.id
_entity.type
_entity.pdbx_description
1 polymer ?
#
loop_
_entity_poly.entity_id
_entity_poly.type
_entity_poly.pdbx_seq_one_letter_code
_entity_poly.pdbx_strand_id
1 'polypeptide(L)'
;MELRVETADGSSLPKGCFISVRVGDVQKLRCYETNGAFQFPAPAHPRKARIDLYMHVGTCSTSVGPDGKVSEVHVQPLEPGAPKARLKVASSLKPEAVAERESKMSSAKKEAASYLSTWRIQERLGEAVKAVLVKRPDDPMDFICSFLRASAGLQPEPVKLARAKEADMLPFASYYRKNMVPRSVGSMAPLYAKFHVKGPPL
;
A
#
# COMPACT_ATOMS: atom_id res chain seq x y z
N MET A 1 19.85 9.66 -20.27
CA MET A 1 20.90 8.72 -20.71
C MET A 1 20.30 7.32 -20.75
N GLU A 2 20.58 6.54 -21.78
CA GLU A 2 20.12 5.16 -21.93
C GLU A 2 21.32 4.21 -21.82
N LEU A 3 21.17 3.14 -21.05
CA LEU A 3 22.17 2.08 -20.87
C LEU A 3 21.54 0.75 -21.26
N ARG A 4 22.10 0.09 -22.27
CA ARG A 4 21.73 -1.26 -22.68
C ARG A 4 22.77 -2.24 -22.17
N VAL A 5 22.32 -3.38 -21.69
CA VAL A 5 23.19 -4.44 -21.18
C VAL A 5 22.89 -5.68 -22.00
N GLU A 6 23.86 -6.10 -22.79
CA GLU A 6 23.76 -7.23 -23.71
C GLU A 6 24.87 -8.23 -23.40
N THR A 7 24.61 -9.51 -23.65
CA THR A 7 25.63 -10.55 -23.58
C THR A 7 26.58 -10.41 -24.76
N ALA A 8 27.88 -10.53 -24.50
CA ALA A 8 28.87 -10.57 -25.57
C ALA A 8 28.70 -11.84 -26.41
N ASP A 9 29.15 -11.78 -27.67
CA ASP A 9 29.07 -12.89 -28.62
C ASP A 9 29.65 -14.18 -28.03
N GLY A 10 28.89 -15.28 -28.16
CA GLY A 10 29.27 -16.59 -27.64
C GLY A 10 29.03 -16.80 -26.13
N SER A 11 28.47 -15.82 -25.41
CA SER A 11 28.07 -15.97 -24.01
C SER A 11 26.55 -15.98 -23.86
N SER A 12 26.04 -16.83 -22.96
CA SER A 12 24.62 -16.87 -22.60
C SER A 12 24.46 -16.70 -21.09
N LEU A 13 23.53 -15.85 -20.68
CA LEU A 13 23.14 -15.74 -19.28
C LEU A 13 22.11 -16.81 -18.89
N PRO A 14 22.14 -17.31 -17.65
CA PRO A 14 21.10 -18.20 -17.15
C PRO A 14 19.71 -17.55 -17.23
N LYS A 15 18.68 -18.36 -17.47
CA LYS A 15 17.29 -17.89 -17.52
C LYS A 15 16.88 -17.37 -16.13
N GLY A 16 16.15 -16.26 -16.09
CA GLY A 16 15.66 -15.68 -14.83
C GLY A 16 16.72 -14.94 -14.00
N CYS A 17 17.87 -14.60 -14.59
CA CYS A 17 18.83 -13.69 -13.96
C CYS A 17 18.28 -12.27 -13.85
N PHE A 18 18.73 -11.55 -12.82
CA PHE A 18 18.44 -10.14 -12.61
C PHE A 18 19.73 -9.33 -12.78
N ILE A 19 19.61 -8.13 -13.36
CA ILE A 19 20.73 -7.20 -13.53
C ILE A 19 20.46 -5.94 -12.72
N SER A 20 21.43 -5.57 -11.87
CA SER A 20 21.47 -4.26 -11.23
C SER A 20 22.47 -3.38 -11.93
N VAL A 21 22.05 -2.18 -12.33
CA VAL A 21 22.92 -1.13 -12.86
C VAL A 21 22.87 0.06 -11.91
N ARG A 22 24.01 0.41 -11.32
CA ARG A 22 24.19 1.60 -10.49
C ARG A 22 25.03 2.64 -11.22
N VAL A 23 24.51 3.85 -11.35
CA VAL A 23 25.19 5.01 -11.94
C VAL A 23 25.13 6.16 -10.94
N GLY A 24 26.24 6.44 -10.27
CA GLY A 24 26.24 7.37 -9.13
C GLY A 24 25.34 6.87 -8.00
N ASP A 25 24.32 7.67 -7.66
CA ASP A 25 23.40 7.41 -6.55
C ASP A 25 22.13 6.68 -6.98
N VAL A 26 21.92 6.52 -8.30
CA VAL A 26 20.75 5.84 -8.86
C VAL A 26 21.10 4.39 -9.15
N GLN A 27 20.35 3.47 -8.57
CA GLN A 27 20.45 2.03 -8.81
C GLN A 27 19.11 1.51 -9.37
N LYS A 28 19.19 0.75 -10.46
CA LYS A 28 18.04 0.11 -11.09
C LYS A 28 18.27 -1.40 -11.16
N LEU A 29 17.30 -2.18 -10.72
CA LEU A 29 17.30 -3.65 -10.74
C LEU A 29 16.12 -4.13 -11.58
N ARG A 30 16.34 -5.10 -12.47
CA ARG A 30 15.27 -5.76 -13.25
C ARG A 30 15.67 -7.16 -13.69
N CYS A 31 14.69 -7.95 -14.14
CA CYS A 31 14.95 -9.20 -14.85
C CYS A 31 15.74 -8.93 -16.15
N TYR A 32 16.67 -9.81 -16.50
CA TYR A 32 17.43 -9.68 -17.72
C TYR A 32 16.54 -9.88 -18.95
N GLU A 33 16.62 -8.94 -19.89
CA GLU A 33 15.97 -8.96 -21.19
C GLU A 33 16.99 -8.53 -22.22
N THR A 34 17.10 -9.26 -23.34
CA THR A 34 18.11 -9.02 -24.38
C THR A 34 18.05 -7.61 -24.96
N ASN A 35 16.85 -7.03 -25.08
CA ASN A 35 16.65 -5.68 -25.61
C ASN A 35 16.22 -4.68 -24.52
N GLY A 36 16.47 -5.00 -23.26
CA GLY A 36 16.10 -4.11 -22.18
C GLY A 36 16.99 -2.87 -22.17
N ALA A 37 16.41 -1.69 -22.02
CA ALA A 37 17.14 -0.45 -21.77
C ALA A 37 16.93 0.09 -20.34
N PHE A 38 17.98 0.58 -19.69
CA PHE A 38 17.91 1.30 -18.43
C PHE A 38 18.01 2.80 -18.69
N GLN A 39 16.99 3.56 -18.31
CA GLN A 39 17.02 5.01 -18.43
C GLN A 39 17.58 5.63 -17.15
N PHE A 40 18.59 6.48 -17.25
CA PHE A 40 19.12 7.25 -16.13
C PHE A 40 19.04 8.75 -16.42
N PRO A 41 18.93 9.59 -15.38
CA PRO A 41 19.13 11.03 -15.53
C PRO A 41 20.46 11.29 -16.24
N ALA A 42 20.48 12.25 -17.18
CA ALA A 42 21.71 12.60 -17.88
C ALA A 42 22.73 13.15 -16.86
N PRO A 43 23.93 12.53 -16.74
CA PRO A 43 24.90 13.00 -15.77
C PRO A 43 25.61 14.26 -16.31
N ALA A 44 25.88 15.23 -15.44
CA ALA A 44 26.63 16.44 -15.80
C ALA A 44 28.12 16.15 -16.12
N HIS A 45 28.65 15.04 -15.62
CA HIS A 45 30.04 14.61 -15.80
C HIS A 45 30.08 13.09 -16.04
N PRO A 46 31.12 12.54 -16.70
CA PRO A 46 31.31 11.10 -16.82
C PRO A 46 31.31 10.42 -15.44
N ARG A 47 30.48 9.37 -15.27
CA ARG A 47 30.38 8.60 -14.03
C ARG A 47 30.71 7.14 -14.30
N LYS A 48 31.36 6.47 -13.34
CA LYS A 48 31.54 5.02 -13.37
C LYS A 48 30.20 4.34 -13.08
N ALA A 49 29.86 3.34 -13.90
CA ALA A 49 28.71 2.48 -13.68
C ALA A 49 29.17 1.16 -13.05
N ARG A 50 28.40 0.65 -12.10
CA ARG A 50 28.59 -0.69 -11.54
C ARG A 50 27.44 -1.58 -12.02
N ILE A 51 27.79 -2.72 -12.59
CA ILE A 51 26.83 -3.71 -13.09
C ILE A 51 27.03 -4.98 -12.27
N ASP A 52 26.01 -5.38 -11.54
CA ASP A 52 26.00 -6.60 -10.74
C ASP A 52 24.95 -7.57 -11.31
N LEU A 53 25.29 -8.85 -11.39
CA LEU A 53 24.41 -9.92 -11.86
C LEU A 53 23.92 -10.75 -10.67
N TYR A 54 22.62 -10.98 -10.59
CA TYR A 54 21.98 -11.74 -9.53
C TYR A 54 21.21 -12.92 -10.09
N MET A 55 21.15 -13.99 -9.31
CA MET A 55 20.30 -15.13 -9.59
C MET A 55 19.24 -15.23 -8.49
N HIS A 56 18.00 -15.49 -8.88
CA HIS A 56 16.94 -15.71 -7.92
C HIS A 56 17.08 -17.11 -7.30
N VAL A 57 17.50 -17.15 -6.04
CA VAL A 57 17.77 -18.41 -5.33
C VAL A 57 16.49 -18.97 -4.69
N GLY A 58 15.52 -18.13 -4.36
CA GLY A 58 14.27 -18.55 -3.73
C GLY A 58 13.41 -17.40 -3.23
N THR A 59 12.18 -17.73 -2.84
CA THR A 59 11.16 -16.76 -2.40
C THR A 59 10.73 -17.03 -0.96
N CYS A 60 10.42 -15.96 -0.22
CA CYS A 60 9.79 -16.06 1.09
C CYS A 60 8.79 -14.92 1.29
N SER A 61 7.72 -15.18 2.03
CA SER A 61 6.72 -14.17 2.39
C SER A 61 6.63 -14.05 3.90
N THR A 62 6.57 -12.84 4.42
CA THR A 62 6.33 -12.56 5.85
C THR A 62 5.36 -11.40 5.98
N SER A 63 4.49 -11.46 6.98
CA SER A 63 3.65 -10.33 7.36
C SER A 63 4.50 -9.29 8.10
N VAL A 64 4.43 -8.03 7.67
CA VAL A 64 5.06 -6.90 8.36
C VAL A 64 3.97 -6.14 9.09
N GLY A 65 3.96 -6.24 10.42
CA GLY A 65 3.05 -5.50 11.30
C GLY A 65 3.73 -4.30 11.97
N PRO A 66 2.95 -3.36 12.55
CA PRO A 66 3.48 -2.21 13.27
C PRO A 66 4.17 -2.60 14.59
N ASP A 67 3.94 -3.81 15.09
CA ASP A 67 4.37 -4.29 16.40
C ASP A 67 5.89 -4.49 16.55
N GLY A 68 6.67 -4.14 15.53
CA GLY A 68 8.13 -4.25 15.55
C GLY A 68 8.66 -5.68 15.72
N LYS A 69 7.81 -6.69 15.50
CA LYS A 69 8.14 -8.08 15.79
C LYS A 69 9.20 -8.60 14.83
N VAL A 70 10.26 -9.16 15.37
CA VAL A 70 11.26 -9.89 14.60
C VAL A 70 10.69 -11.26 14.23
N SER A 71 10.63 -11.55 12.93
CA SER A 71 10.15 -12.83 12.40
C SER A 71 11.28 -13.56 11.70
N GLU A 72 11.44 -14.85 11.97
CA GLU A 72 12.37 -15.71 11.24
C GLU A 72 11.61 -16.40 10.09
N VAL A 73 12.15 -16.30 8.88
CA VAL A 73 11.51 -16.76 7.66
C VAL A 73 12.43 -17.74 6.93
N HIS A 74 11.85 -18.82 6.43
CA HIS A 74 12.56 -19.80 5.61
C HIS A 74 12.37 -19.46 4.14
N VAL A 75 13.47 -19.37 3.39
CA VAL A 75 13.42 -19.15 1.94
C VAL A 75 13.18 -20.48 1.25
N GLN A 76 12.13 -20.56 0.45
CA GLN A 76 11.86 -21.74 -0.38
C GLN A 76 12.81 -21.71 -1.58
N PRO A 77 13.73 -22.69 -1.71
CA PRO A 77 14.67 -22.74 -2.83
C PRO A 77 13.92 -22.97 -4.14
N LEU A 78 14.38 -22.31 -5.21
CA LEU A 78 13.79 -22.48 -6.54
C LEU A 78 14.24 -23.80 -7.21
N GLU A 79 15.49 -24.21 -6.97
CA GLU A 79 16.12 -25.39 -7.58
C GLU A 79 16.46 -26.45 -6.51
N PRO A 80 16.29 -27.75 -6.80
CA PRO A 80 16.64 -28.85 -5.91
C PRO A 80 18.17 -28.98 -5.80
N GLY A 81 18.76 -28.21 -4.88
CA GLY A 81 20.20 -28.11 -4.68
C GLY A 81 20.67 -26.74 -4.19
N ALA A 82 19.79 -25.73 -4.24
CA ALA A 82 20.08 -24.42 -3.70
C ALA A 82 20.22 -24.46 -2.16
N PRO A 83 21.10 -23.61 -1.58
CA PRO A 83 21.32 -23.57 -0.14
C PRO A 83 20.05 -23.15 0.60
N LYS A 84 19.75 -23.84 1.71
CA LYS A 84 18.65 -23.47 2.61
C LYS A 84 19.02 -22.18 3.35
N ALA A 85 18.32 -21.09 3.05
CA ALA A 85 18.52 -19.80 3.72
C ALA A 85 17.44 -19.54 4.77
N ARG A 86 17.85 -19.07 5.95
CA ARG A 86 16.97 -18.59 7.02
C ARG A 86 17.26 -17.11 7.23
N LEU A 87 16.23 -16.28 7.13
CA LEU A 87 16.35 -14.83 7.23
C LEU A 87 15.65 -14.34 8.50
N LYS A 88 16.31 -13.44 9.23
CA LYS A 88 15.73 -12.74 10.37
C LYS A 88 15.24 -11.37 9.91
N VAL A 89 13.93 -11.21 9.80
CA VAL A 89 13.30 -9.96 9.35
C VAL A 89 12.85 -9.16 10.57
N ALA A 90 13.47 -8.00 10.78
CA ALA A 90 13.07 -7.04 11.79
C ALA A 90 12.44 -5.82 11.10
N SER A 91 11.20 -5.50 11.46
CA SER A 91 10.57 -4.23 11.09
C SER A 91 10.71 -3.27 12.26
N SER A 92 11.19 -2.06 12.01
CA SER A 92 11.12 -0.97 12.99
C SER A 92 10.41 0.22 12.35
N LEU A 93 9.28 0.61 12.94
CA LEU A 93 8.69 1.90 12.65
C LEU A 93 9.54 2.94 13.35
N LYS A 94 10.30 3.75 12.59
CA LYS A 94 10.82 5.02 13.13
C LYS A 94 9.61 5.96 13.27
N PRO A 95 9.17 6.30 14.50
CA PRO A 95 7.89 6.98 14.71
C PRO A 95 7.86 8.42 14.16
N GLU A 96 9.02 9.05 13.95
CA GLU A 96 9.09 10.47 13.57
C GLU A 96 8.72 10.76 12.11
N ALA A 97 8.99 9.85 11.16
CA ALA A 97 8.78 10.12 9.74
C ALA A 97 7.37 9.75 9.23
N VAL A 98 6.65 8.88 9.94
CA VAL A 98 5.33 8.36 9.53
C VAL A 98 4.20 9.21 10.11
N ALA A 99 4.31 9.66 11.37
CA ALA A 99 3.27 10.43 12.05
C ALA A 99 2.98 11.79 11.36
N GLU A 100 4.02 12.46 10.84
CA GLU A 100 3.85 13.75 10.16
C GLU A 100 3.25 13.59 8.74
N ARG A 101 3.54 12.49 8.06
CA ARG A 101 3.02 12.21 6.72
C ARG A 101 1.59 11.67 6.77
N GLU A 102 1.27 10.81 7.72
CA GLU A 102 -0.08 10.28 7.92
C GLU A 102 -1.04 11.34 8.49
N SER A 103 -0.58 12.24 9.37
CA SER A 103 -1.42 13.35 9.85
C SER A 103 -1.79 14.31 8.72
N LYS A 104 -0.83 14.70 7.85
CA LYS A 104 -1.08 15.56 6.69
C LYS A 104 -1.91 14.87 5.60
N MET A 105 -1.68 13.58 5.33
CA MET A 105 -2.49 12.82 4.36
C MET A 105 -3.91 12.55 4.87
N SER A 106 -4.09 12.37 6.18
CA SER A 106 -5.42 12.14 6.77
C SER A 106 -6.25 13.41 6.88
N SER A 107 -5.65 14.59 7.11
CA SER A 107 -6.38 15.86 7.06
C SER A 107 -6.85 16.19 5.64
N ALA A 108 -5.97 16.07 4.64
CA ALA A 108 -6.32 16.28 3.24
C ALA A 108 -7.41 15.31 2.76
N LYS A 109 -7.35 14.05 3.19
CA LYS A 109 -8.40 13.06 2.87
C LYS A 109 -9.74 13.40 3.53
N LYS A 110 -9.73 13.89 4.78
CA LYS A 110 -10.94 14.33 5.49
C LYS A 110 -11.57 15.56 4.82
N GLU A 111 -10.75 16.51 4.39
CA GLU A 111 -11.22 17.71 3.67
C GLU A 111 -11.79 17.36 2.29
N ALA A 112 -11.12 16.50 1.52
CA ALA A 112 -11.66 16.02 0.26
C ALA A 112 -12.98 15.26 0.46
N ALA A 113 -13.07 14.42 1.50
CA ALA A 113 -14.30 13.69 1.81
C ALA A 113 -15.45 14.61 2.24
N SER A 114 -15.17 15.64 3.07
CA SER A 114 -16.19 16.62 3.48
C SER A 114 -16.64 17.46 2.29
N TYR A 115 -15.73 17.85 1.39
CA TYR A 115 -16.08 18.55 0.16
C TYR A 115 -17.00 17.70 -0.73
N LEU A 116 -16.62 16.46 -1.03
CA LEU A 116 -17.43 15.55 -1.84
C LEU A 116 -18.83 15.33 -1.23
N SER A 117 -18.92 15.26 0.10
CA SER A 117 -20.19 15.10 0.82
C SER A 117 -21.04 16.37 0.79
N THR A 118 -20.42 17.55 0.97
CA THR A 118 -21.09 18.85 1.01
C THR A 118 -21.74 19.16 -0.34
N TRP A 119 -21.01 18.90 -1.42
CA TRP A 119 -21.50 19.11 -2.79
C TRP A 119 -22.29 17.91 -3.34
N ARG A 120 -22.44 16.83 -2.55
CA ARG A 120 -23.12 15.58 -2.91
C ARG A 120 -22.70 15.03 -4.27
N ILE A 121 -21.42 15.18 -4.60
CA ILE A 121 -20.88 14.85 -5.93
C ILE A 121 -21.06 13.36 -6.22
N GLN A 122 -20.86 12.51 -5.21
CA GLN A 122 -21.01 11.06 -5.33
C GLN A 122 -22.45 10.63 -5.61
N GLU A 123 -23.43 11.27 -4.95
CA GLU A 123 -24.86 10.97 -5.15
C GLU A 123 -25.28 11.34 -6.59
N ARG A 124 -24.93 12.55 -7.04
CA ARG A 124 -25.25 13.04 -8.39
C ARG A 124 -24.62 12.19 -9.49
N LEU A 125 -23.36 11.80 -9.31
CA LEU A 125 -22.68 10.92 -10.27
C LEU A 125 -23.32 9.52 -10.28
N GLY A 126 -23.69 8.99 -9.11
CA GLY A 126 -24.38 7.70 -8.99
C GLY A 126 -25.75 7.70 -9.70
N GLU A 127 -26.51 8.78 -9.59
CA GLU A 127 -27.78 8.95 -10.30
C GLU A 127 -27.59 9.07 -11.81
N ALA A 128 -26.59 9.84 -12.27
CA ALA A 128 -26.25 9.97 -13.68
C ALA A 128 -25.91 8.61 -14.29
N VAL A 129 -25.08 7.81 -13.60
CA VAL A 129 -24.69 6.46 -14.06
C VAL A 129 -25.91 5.53 -14.09
N LYS A 130 -26.78 5.57 -13.08
CA LYS A 130 -28.04 4.79 -13.11
C LYS A 130 -28.91 5.18 -14.31
N ALA A 131 -29.03 6.47 -14.61
CA ALA A 131 -29.80 6.96 -15.74
C ALA A 131 -29.22 6.52 -17.10
N VAL A 132 -27.88 6.47 -17.23
CA VAL A 132 -27.20 5.90 -18.40
C VAL A 132 -27.55 4.43 -18.57
N LEU A 133 -27.50 3.63 -17.49
CA LEU A 133 -27.76 2.19 -17.55
C LEU A 133 -29.21 1.88 -17.96
N VAL A 134 -30.16 2.75 -17.61
CA VAL A 134 -31.58 2.62 -17.98
C VAL A 134 -31.83 3.05 -19.43
N LYS A 135 -31.34 4.23 -19.82
CA LYS A 135 -31.64 4.80 -21.15
C LYS A 135 -30.76 4.26 -22.27
N ARG A 136 -29.56 3.76 -21.94
CA ARG A 136 -28.56 3.24 -22.89
C ARG A 136 -28.38 4.14 -24.13
N PRO A 137 -28.01 5.42 -23.94
CA PRO A 137 -27.79 6.33 -25.05
C PRO A 137 -26.58 5.89 -25.90
N ASP A 138 -26.56 6.27 -27.18
CA ASP A 138 -25.44 6.00 -28.08
C ASP A 138 -24.13 6.68 -27.64
N ASP A 139 -24.24 7.86 -27.01
CA ASP A 139 -23.12 8.55 -26.36
C ASP A 139 -23.35 8.72 -24.84
N PRO A 140 -22.70 7.90 -23.99
CA PRO A 140 -22.87 7.96 -22.55
C PRO A 140 -22.19 9.19 -21.92
N MET A 141 -21.12 9.74 -22.52
CA MET A 141 -20.35 10.84 -21.92
C MET A 141 -21.09 12.16 -22.08
N ASP A 142 -21.65 12.41 -23.26
CA ASP A 142 -22.50 13.59 -23.51
C ASP A 142 -23.78 13.55 -22.67
N PHE A 143 -24.36 12.36 -22.47
CA PHE A 143 -25.49 12.17 -21.58
C PHE A 143 -25.15 12.51 -20.12
N ILE A 144 -24.01 12.04 -19.59
CA ILE A 144 -23.60 12.37 -18.22
C ILE A 144 -23.37 13.88 -18.05
N CYS A 145 -22.69 14.52 -19.01
CA CYS A 145 -22.43 15.97 -18.95
C CYS A 145 -23.74 16.79 -18.97
N SER A 146 -24.69 16.42 -19.84
CA SER A 146 -25.99 17.08 -19.91
C SER A 146 -26.84 16.83 -18.65
N PHE A 147 -26.85 15.61 -18.13
CA PHE A 147 -27.54 15.24 -16.89
C PHE A 147 -27.00 16.02 -15.68
N LEU A 148 -25.68 16.11 -15.55
CA LEU A 148 -25.05 16.88 -14.47
C LEU A 148 -25.35 18.37 -14.60
N ARG A 149 -25.34 18.95 -15.81
CA ARG A 149 -25.74 20.36 -16.05
C ARG A 149 -27.20 20.61 -15.69
N ALA A 150 -28.11 19.70 -16.04
CA ALA A 150 -29.52 19.81 -15.68
C ALA A 150 -29.73 19.77 -14.15
N SER A 151 -28.95 18.94 -13.44
CA SER A 151 -28.99 18.85 -11.98
C SER A 151 -28.34 20.03 -11.25
N ALA A 152 -27.54 20.85 -11.94
CA ALA A 152 -26.82 21.97 -11.33
C ALA A 152 -27.73 23.14 -10.93
N GLY A 153 -28.93 23.25 -11.52
CA GLY A 153 -29.91 24.30 -11.21
C GLY A 153 -30.64 24.11 -9.87
N LEU A 154 -30.65 22.90 -9.31
CA LEU A 154 -31.13 22.65 -7.95
C LEU A 154 -29.96 22.86 -6.97
N GLN A 155 -29.75 24.12 -6.59
CA GLN A 155 -28.86 24.45 -5.48
C GLN A 155 -29.44 23.84 -4.19
N PRO A 156 -28.66 23.02 -3.45
CA PRO A 156 -29.08 22.59 -2.14
C PRO A 156 -28.96 23.78 -1.17
N GLU A 157 -30.08 24.19 -0.58
CA GLU A 157 -30.05 24.90 0.71
C GLU A 157 -29.10 24.12 1.65
N PRO A 158 -28.19 24.81 2.36
CA PRO A 158 -27.23 24.15 3.22
C PRO A 158 -27.98 23.34 4.29
N VAL A 159 -28.07 22.03 4.08
CA VAL A 159 -28.69 21.12 5.03
C VAL A 159 -27.81 21.16 6.27
N LYS A 160 -28.25 21.90 7.29
CA LYS A 160 -27.73 21.78 8.64
C LYS A 160 -27.75 20.30 8.95
N LEU A 161 -26.56 19.71 9.09
CA LEU A 161 -26.37 18.30 9.44
C LEU A 161 -27.14 18.03 10.73
N ALA A 162 -28.38 17.58 10.59
CA ALA A 162 -29.10 16.94 11.66
C ALA A 162 -28.27 15.71 11.99
N ARG A 163 -27.62 15.78 13.15
CA ARG A 163 -26.82 14.71 13.74
C ARG A 163 -27.54 13.39 13.47
N ALA A 164 -26.96 12.56 12.61
CA ALA A 164 -27.48 11.26 12.29
C ALA A 164 -27.72 10.55 13.63
N LYS A 165 -28.98 10.26 13.94
CA LYS A 165 -29.32 9.40 15.06
C LYS A 165 -28.56 8.11 14.81
N GLU A 166 -27.68 7.76 15.75
CA GLU A 166 -27.03 6.45 15.82
C GLU A 166 -28.09 5.41 15.51
N ALA A 167 -28.04 4.85 14.31
CA ALA A 167 -28.83 3.69 13.99
C ALA A 167 -28.28 2.59 14.90
N ASP A 168 -29.13 2.04 15.76
CA ASP A 168 -28.93 0.80 16.51
C ASP A 168 -28.70 -0.35 15.51
N MET A 169 -27.53 -0.37 14.86
CA MET A 169 -27.12 -1.40 13.91
C MET A 169 -26.34 -2.53 14.58
N LEU A 170 -26.50 -2.69 15.89
CA LEU A 170 -26.03 -3.87 16.60
C LEU A 170 -27.25 -4.70 17.03
N PRO A 171 -27.79 -5.57 16.15
CA PRO A 171 -28.94 -6.43 16.47
C PRO A 171 -28.71 -7.35 17.69
N PHE A 172 -27.46 -7.44 18.17
CA PHE A 172 -27.04 -8.23 19.32
C PHE A 172 -26.40 -7.39 20.44
N ALA A 173 -26.53 -6.05 20.44
CA ALA A 173 -25.96 -5.22 21.51
C ALA A 173 -26.44 -5.66 22.91
N SER A 174 -27.72 -6.02 23.03
CA SER A 174 -28.30 -6.57 24.26
C SER A 174 -27.72 -7.93 24.64
N TYR A 175 -27.48 -8.81 23.66
CA TYR A 175 -26.85 -10.11 23.87
C TYR A 175 -25.41 -9.97 24.39
N TYR A 176 -24.59 -9.12 23.76
CA TYR A 176 -23.21 -8.90 24.21
C TYR A 176 -23.16 -8.19 25.55
N ARG A 177 -24.00 -7.19 25.80
CA ARG A 177 -24.04 -6.50 27.11
C ARG A 177 -24.45 -7.43 28.26
N LYS A 178 -25.31 -8.43 27.99
CA LYS A 178 -25.76 -9.41 28.99
C LYS A 178 -24.76 -10.56 29.21
N ASN A 179 -24.04 -10.97 28.17
CA ASN A 179 -23.14 -12.14 28.22
C ASN A 179 -21.65 -11.78 28.32
N MET A 180 -21.26 -10.51 28.15
CA MET A 180 -19.92 -10.07 28.49
C MET A 180 -19.79 -10.02 30.01
N VAL A 181 -19.05 -10.97 30.56
CA VAL A 181 -18.54 -10.89 31.92
C VAL A 181 -17.69 -9.62 32.01
N PRO A 182 -18.04 -8.63 32.86
CA PRO A 182 -17.21 -7.45 33.05
C PRO A 182 -15.87 -7.92 33.64
N ARG A 183 -14.88 -8.12 32.78
CA ARG A 183 -13.51 -8.38 33.23
C ARG A 183 -12.97 -7.08 33.77
N SER A 184 -12.84 -7.00 35.10
CA SER A 184 -12.14 -5.88 35.73
C SER A 184 -10.70 -5.86 35.20
N VAL A 185 -10.24 -4.68 34.79
CA VAL A 185 -8.93 -4.48 34.17
C VAL A 185 -7.79 -4.94 35.12
N GLY A 186 -8.04 -5.03 36.43
CA GLY A 186 -7.09 -5.55 37.43
C GLY A 186 -6.82 -7.05 37.37
N SER A 187 -7.67 -7.86 36.72
CA SER A 187 -7.52 -9.34 36.72
C SER A 187 -6.48 -9.88 35.74
N MET A 188 -5.89 -9.05 34.87
CA MET A 188 -4.88 -9.50 33.89
C MET A 188 -3.43 -9.28 34.34
N ALA A 189 -3.19 -8.52 35.42
CA ALA A 189 -1.84 -8.26 35.94
C ALA A 189 -0.99 -9.52 36.21
N PRO A 190 -1.52 -10.62 36.81
CA PRO A 190 -0.68 -11.79 37.09
C PRO A 190 -0.37 -12.65 35.86
N LEU A 191 -1.10 -12.52 34.75
CA LEU A 191 -0.86 -13.29 33.53
C LEU A 191 0.37 -12.80 32.76
N TYR A 192 0.75 -11.53 32.92
CA TYR A 192 1.94 -10.96 32.26
C TYR A 192 3.20 -11.00 33.12
N ALA A 193 3.10 -11.33 34.42
CA ALA A 193 4.24 -11.39 35.34
C ALA A 193 5.29 -12.46 35.00
N LYS A 194 4.97 -13.43 34.12
CA LYS A 194 5.92 -14.48 33.70
C LYS A 194 6.87 -14.07 32.58
N PHE A 195 6.70 -12.90 31.96
CA PHE A 195 7.62 -12.41 30.93
C PHE A 195 8.71 -11.53 31.56
N HIS A 196 9.80 -12.16 32.02
CA HIS A 196 11.00 -11.44 32.45
C HIS A 196 11.66 -10.78 31.23
N VAL A 197 11.58 -9.46 31.14
CA VAL A 197 12.34 -8.67 30.17
C VAL A 197 13.78 -8.56 30.66
N LYS A 198 14.69 -9.39 30.15
CA LYS A 198 16.13 -9.18 30.32
C LYS A 198 16.56 -7.99 29.45
N GLY A 199 16.74 -6.83 30.06
CA GLY A 199 17.41 -5.69 29.43
C GLY A 199 18.92 -5.92 29.31
N PRO A 200 19.60 -5.40 28.27
CA PRO A 200 21.04 -5.49 28.13
C PRO A 200 21.77 -4.53 29.10
N PRO A 201 22.95 -4.92 29.62
CA PRO A 201 23.77 -4.06 30.46
C PRO A 201 24.38 -2.90 29.65
N LEU A 202 24.48 -1.74 30.30
CA LEU A 202 25.11 -0.51 29.84
C LEU A 202 26.63 -0.67 29.69
#